data_AF-A0A5P8WDU1-F1
#
_entry.id   AF-A0A5P8WDU1-F1
#
_cell.length_a   1.000
_cell.length_b   1.000
_cell.length_c   1.000
_cell.angle_alpha   90.00
_cell.angle_beta   90.00
_cell.angle_gamma   90.00
#
_symmetry.space_group_name_H-M   'P 1'
#
loop_
_entity.id
_entity.type
_entity.pdbx_description
1 polymer ?
#
loop_
_entity_poly.entity_id
_entity_poly.type
_entity_poly.pdbx_seq_one_letter_code
_entity_poly.pdbx_strand_id
1 'polypeptide(L)' 'MVGIEDVTLLVFYTEAHCWQFRLISAGGAVFGECKLYYTPEAAEKMGREWISKGN' A
#
# COMPACT_ATOMS: atom_id res chain seq x y z
N MET A 1 16.79 12.97 -6.80
CA MET A 1 16.93 12.64 -5.37
C MET A 1 15.76 11.72 -5.06
N VAL A 2 15.99 10.42 -4.89
CA VAL A 2 14.92 9.51 -4.44
C VAL A 2 14.87 9.67 -2.93
N GLY A 3 14.02 10.59 -2.46
CA GLY A 3 13.64 10.59 -1.06
C GLY A 3 12.84 9.33 -0.84
N ILE A 4 13.35 8.41 -0.03
CA ILE A 4 12.47 7.39 0.55
C ILE A 4 11.61 8.20 1.51
N GLU A 5 10.43 8.63 1.07
CA GLU A 5 9.41 9.09 2.01
C GLU A 5 9.21 7.95 2.99
N ASP A 6 9.37 8.23 4.28
CA ASP A 6 9.22 7.24 5.35
C ASP A 6 7.74 6.82 5.38
N VAL A 7 7.42 5.81 4.56
CA VAL A 7 6.07 5.28 4.36
C VAL A 7 6.07 3.80 4.70
N THR A 8 5.16 3.42 5.58
CA THR A 8 4.92 2.02 5.94
C THR A 8 3.86 1.46 5.02
N LEU A 9 4.21 0.42 4.25
CA LEU A 9 3.26 -0.38 3.47
C LEU A 9 2.67 -1.48 4.35
N LEU A 10 1.37 -1.39 4.61
CA LEU A 10 0.58 -2.41 5.29
C LEU A 10 -0.16 -3.24 4.24
N VAL A 11 -0.04 -4.57 4.30
CA VAL A 11 -0.84 -5.51 3.51
C VAL A 11 -1.66 -6.35 4.48
N PHE A 12 -2.97 -6.40 4.30
CA PHE A 12 -3.86 -7.11 5.22
C PHE A 12 -4.99 -7.80 4.49
N TYR A 13 -5.48 -8.88 5.09
CA TYR A 13 -6.63 -9.64 4.61
C TYR A 13 -7.90 -9.16 5.30
N THR A 14 -8.96 -8.95 4.52
CA THR A 14 -10.24 -8.45 5.02
C THR A 14 -11.26 -9.58 5.20
N GLU A 15 -12.26 -9.34 6.04
CA GLU A 15 -13.39 -10.25 6.24
C GLU A 15 -14.20 -10.49 4.95
N ALA A 16 -14.10 -9.59 3.97
CA ALA A 16 -14.65 -9.75 2.63
C ALA A 16 -13.85 -10.71 1.74
N HIS A 17 -12.97 -11.54 2.33
CA HIS A 17 -12.10 -12.49 1.65
C HIS A 17 -11.13 -11.90 0.61
N CYS A 18 -10.79 -10.62 0.76
CA CYS A 18 -9.96 -9.90 -0.20
C CYS A 18 -8.71 -9.31 0.46
N TRP A 19 -7.63 -9.20 -0.32
CA TRP A 19 -6.42 -8.50 0.09
C TRP A 19 -6.51 -7.01 -0.21
N GLN A 20 -6.04 -6.20 0.73
CA GLN A 20 -5.93 -4.76 0.58
C GLN A 20 -4.56 -4.29 1.05
N PHE A 21 -4.17 -3.11 0.60
CA PHE A 21 -2.99 -2.44 1.12
C PHE A 21 -3.31 -1.01 1.56
N ARG A 22 -2.52 -0.50 2.50
CA ARG A 22 -2.51 0.90 2.93
C ARG A 22 -1.07 1.37 3.06
N LEU A 23 -0.82 2.61 2.67
CA LEU A 23 0.42 3.32 2.93
C LEU A 23 0.18 4.28 4.09
N ILE A 24 1.08 4.29 5.05
CA ILE A 24 1.04 5.21 6.19
C ILE A 24 2.29 6.04 6.13
N SER A 25 2.18 7.36 5.94
CA SER A 25 3.34 8.24 6.03
C SER A 25 3.79 8.41 7.48
N ALA A 26 5.05 8.81 7.67
CA ALA A 26 5.58 9.17 8.99
C ALA A 26 4.75 10.25 9.71
N GLY A 27 4.04 11.10 8.96
CA GLY A 27 3.11 12.09 9.50
C GLY A 27 1.77 11.52 9.96
N GLY A 28 1.56 10.20 9.85
CA GLY A 28 0.31 9.51 10.20
C GLY A 28 -0.78 9.63 9.12
N ALA A 29 -0.48 10.18 7.95
CA ALA A 29 -1.43 10.23 6.86
C ALA A 29 -1.56 8.83 6.23
N VAL A 30 -2.80 8.36 6.08
CA VAL A 30 -3.09 7.06 5.50
C VAL A 30 -3.54 7.25 4.07
N PHE A 31 -2.80 6.67 3.14
CA PHE A 31 -3.12 6.59 1.72
C PHE A 31 -3.47 5.15 1.39
N GLY A 32 -4.44 4.95 0.50
CA GLY A 32 -4.83 3.61 0.10
C GLY A 32 -5.81 3.68 -1.04
N GLU A 33 -5.75 2.69 -1.91
CA GLU A 33 -6.81 2.48 -2.90
C GLU A 33 -7.77 1.42 -2.35
N CYS A 34 -9.07 1.67 -2.43
CA CYS A 34 -10.09 0.68 -2.07
C CYS A 34 -10.25 -0.32 -3.22
N LYS A 35 -9.17 -1.04 -3.53
CA LYS A 35 -9.12 -2.06 -4.58
C LYS A 35 -8.91 -3.43 -3.95
N LEU A 36 -9.73 -4.37 -4.39
CA LEU A 36 -9.68 -5.74 -3.91
C LEU A 36 -8.62 -6.50 -4.71
N TYR A 37 -7.61 -7.02 -4.02
CA TYR A 37 -6.59 -7.87 -4.58
C TYR A 37 -6.88 -9.34 -4.25
N TYR A 38 -6.68 -10.21 -5.23
CA TYR A 38 -6.93 -11.64 -5.07
C TYR A 38 -5.82 -12.37 -4.32
N THR A 39 -4.60 -11.81 -4.29
CA THR A 39 -3.42 -12.39 -3.63
C THR A 39 -2.67 -11.33 -2.82
N PRO A 40 -1.96 -11.72 -1.74
CA PRO A 40 -1.16 -10.79 -0.94
C PRO A 40 -0.02 -10.17 -1.77
N GLU A 41 0.58 -10.94 -2.67
CA GLU A 41 1.69 -10.47 -3.52
C GLU A 41 1.22 -9.38 -4.49
N ALA A 42 -0.03 -9.48 -4.97
CA ALA A 42 -0.61 -8.45 -5.83
C ALA A 42 -0.83 -7.14 -5.07
N ALA A 43 -1.33 -7.22 -3.83
CA ALA A 43 -1.49 -6.06 -2.96
C ALA A 43 -0.14 -5.40 -2.62
N GLU A 44 0.87 -6.19 -2.26
CA GLU A 44 2.22 -5.68 -1.96
C GLU A 44 2.85 -5.02 -3.18
N LYS A 45 2.83 -5.70 -4.34
CA LYS A 45 3.42 -5.19 -5.57
C LYS A 45 2.80 -3.85 -5.96
N MET A 46 1.47 -3.74 -5.90
CA MET A 46 0.78 -2.49 -6.20
C MET A 46 1.13 -1.39 -5.21
N GLY A 47 1.21 -1.69 -3.92
CA GLY A 47 1.67 -0.74 -2.90
C GLY A 47 3.07 -0.20 -3.20
N ARG A 48 4.01 -1.08 -3.59
CA ARG A 48 5.38 -0.68 -4.00
C ARG A 48 5.39 0.15 -5.28
N GLU A 49 4.59 -0.21 -6.28
CA GLU A 49 4.47 0.58 -7.52
C GLU A 49 3.90 1.97 -7.25
N TRP A 50 2.98 2.09 -6.30
CA TRP A 50 2.42 3.37 -5.90
C TRP A 50 3.46 4.29 -5.28
N ILE A 51 4.30 3.77 -4.38
CA ILE A 51 5.45 4.51 -3.82
C ILE A 51 6.40 4.94 -4.93
N SER A 52 6.68 4.06 -5.89
CA SER A 52 7.59 4.34 -7.02
C SER A 52 7.04 5.41 -7.99
N LYS A 53 5.72 5.44 -8.22
CA LYS A 53 5.05 6.40 -9.12
C LYS A 53 4.76 7.76 -8.48
N GLY A 54 4.80 7.87 -7.16
CA GLY A 54 4.53 9.10 -6.41
C GLY A 54 5.67 10.12 -6.39
N ASN A 55 6.77 9.88 -7.12
CA ASN A 55 8.00 10.66 -7.07
C ASN A 55 8.32 11.33 -8.43
#